data_AF-A0A7Y3B6E3-F1
#
_entry.id   AF-A0A7Y3B6E3-F1
#
_cell.length_a   1.000
_cell.length_b   1.000
_cell.length_c   1.000
_cell.angle_alpha   90.00
_cell.angle_beta   90.00
_cell.angle_gamma   90.00
#
_symmetry.space_group_name_H-M   'P 1'
#
loop_
_entity.id
_entity.type
_entity.pdbx_description
1 polymer ?
#
loop_
_entity_poly.entity_id
_entity_poly.type
_entity_poly.pdbx_seq_one_letter_code
_entity_poly.pdbx_strand_id
1 'polypeptide(L)'
;MTAWQGDRTPETEPVKNVRLRRFVSIGAIVALGWGGLAAVYATDTTPKLGLDLAGGTSVILKAPDGTSSESLDQAVNVMRKRIEALGNVQEPVIQVAGSNNIIVQLPGVTDRERALEAIGSTGQLSFRPVANDGAF
;
A
#
# COMPACT_ATOMS: atom_id res chain seq x y z
N MET A 1 79.23 22.75 -41.51
CA MET A 1 78.30 21.71 -40.98
C MET A 1 77.98 22.07 -39.54
N THR A 2 76.83 22.70 -39.33
CA THR A 2 76.06 22.66 -38.07
C THR A 2 74.72 23.32 -38.37
N ALA A 3 73.77 22.48 -38.79
CA ALA A 3 72.34 22.76 -38.72
C ALA A 3 71.87 22.59 -37.27
N TRP A 4 70.63 23.01 -36.98
CA TRP A 4 69.93 22.96 -35.67
C TRP A 4 70.33 24.10 -34.70
N GLN A 5 69.43 24.80 -33.99
CA GLN A 5 68.07 24.47 -33.57
C GLN A 5 67.32 25.68 -33.01
N GLY A 6 66.02 25.77 -33.30
CA GLY A 6 65.02 26.10 -32.28
C GLY A 6 64.67 27.57 -32.06
N ASP A 7 63.89 28.15 -32.97
CA ASP A 7 62.89 29.13 -32.54
C ASP A 7 61.50 28.49 -32.64
N ARG A 8 61.09 27.88 -31.53
CA ARG A 8 59.69 27.63 -31.22
C ARG A 8 59.50 28.06 -29.78
N THR A 9 59.21 29.33 -29.57
CA THR A 9 58.59 29.77 -28.32
C THR A 9 57.26 29.01 -28.18
N PRO A 10 57.00 28.34 -27.04
CA PRO A 10 55.71 27.70 -26.84
C PRO A 10 54.67 28.80 -26.70
N GLU A 11 53.81 28.95 -27.70
CA GLU A 11 52.62 29.79 -27.62
C GLU A 11 51.77 29.24 -26.47
N THR A 12 51.78 29.93 -25.33
CA THR A 12 50.97 29.52 -24.19
C THR A 12 49.53 29.86 -24.55
N GLU A 13 48.77 28.87 -25.06
CA GLU A 13 47.33 29.03 -25.18
C GLU A 13 46.79 29.48 -23.81
N PRO A 14 46.01 30.58 -23.76
CA PRO A 14 45.45 31.03 -22.50
C PRO A 14 44.61 29.89 -21.95
N VAL A 15 44.99 29.35 -20.80
CA VAL A 15 44.30 28.24 -20.11
C VAL A 15 42.97 28.78 -19.54
N LYS A 16 42.07 29.18 -20.42
CA LYS A 16 40.84 29.87 -20.13
C LYS A 16 39.80 28.79 -19.77
N ASN A 17 39.59 28.64 -18.45
CA ASN A 17 38.33 28.20 -17.81
C ASN A 17 38.17 26.73 -17.42
N VAL A 18 39.19 25.87 -17.46
CA VAL A 18 38.99 24.46 -17.08
C VAL A 18 38.63 24.32 -15.59
N ARG A 19 39.28 25.09 -14.70
CA ARG A 19 38.96 25.12 -13.26
C ARG A 19 37.54 25.66 -13.01
N LEU A 20 37.16 26.74 -13.71
CA LEU A 20 35.84 27.36 -13.57
C LEU A 20 34.71 26.42 -14.06
N ARG A 21 34.91 25.71 -15.19
CA ARG A 21 33.96 24.69 -15.68
C ARG A 21 33.77 23.56 -14.68
N ARG A 22 34.83 23.12 -13.98
CA ARG A 22 34.75 22.09 -12.93
C ARG A 22 33.92 22.55 -11.73
N PHE A 23 34.06 23.81 -11.31
CA PHE A 23 33.25 24.36 -10.22
C PHE A 23 31.77 24.50 -10.61
N VAL A 24 31.49 24.93 -11.84
CA VAL A 24 30.11 25.02 -12.36
C VAL A 24 29.46 23.63 -12.44
N SER A 25 30.19 22.60 -12.90
CA SER A 25 29.65 21.23 -12.94
C SER A 25 29.40 20.64 -11.55
N ILE A 26 30.28 20.93 -10.58
CA ILE A 26 30.07 20.49 -9.18
C ILE A 26 28.86 21.20 -8.57
N GLY A 27 28.73 22.52 -8.79
CA GLY A 27 27.57 23.29 -8.33
C GLY A 27 26.26 22.78 -8.93
N ALA A 28 26.25 22.42 -10.22
CA ALA A 28 25.06 21.86 -10.87
C ALA A 28 24.64 20.50 -10.28
N ILE A 29 25.60 19.62 -9.96
CA ILE A 29 25.32 18.34 -9.32
C ILE A 29 24.75 18.54 -7.91
N VAL A 30 25.34 19.46 -7.13
CA VAL A 30 24.85 19.78 -5.78
C VAL A 30 23.45 20.38 -5.84
N ALA A 31 23.17 21.26 -6.80
CA ALA A 31 21.85 21.86 -6.99
C ALA A 31 20.80 20.80 -7.38
N LEU A 32 21.15 19.84 -8.25
CA LEU A 32 20.28 18.72 -8.59
C LEU A 32 20.02 17.81 -7.39
N GLY A 33 21.04 17.53 -6.58
CA GLY A 33 20.90 16.76 -5.34
C GLY A 33 19.97 17.44 -4.34
N TRP A 34 20.16 18.75 -4.11
CA TRP A 34 19.29 19.54 -3.25
C TRP A 34 17.86 19.66 -3.79
N GLY A 35 17.69 19.83 -5.10
CA GLY A 35 16.37 19.89 -5.74
C GLY A 35 15.60 18.57 -5.61
N GLY A 36 16.28 17.44 -5.80
CA GLY A 36 15.69 16.12 -5.59
C GLY A 36 15.27 15.89 -4.14
N LEU A 37 16.12 16.27 -3.18
CA LEU A 37 15.81 16.15 -1.75
C LEU A 37 14.62 17.03 -1.34
N ALA A 38 14.58 18.28 -1.82
CA ALA A 38 13.47 19.19 -1.57
C ALA A 38 12.16 18.69 -2.18
N ALA A 39 12.20 18.09 -3.38
CA ALA A 39 11.04 17.49 -4.01
C ALA A 39 10.47 16.34 -3.19
N VAL A 40 11.33 15.45 -2.66
CA VAL A 40 10.91 14.34 -1.78
C VAL A 40 10.28 14.86 -0.48
N TYR A 41 10.86 15.90 0.13
CA TYR A 41 10.30 16.53 1.33
C TYR A 41 8.96 17.24 1.08
N ALA A 42 8.78 17.82 -0.11
CA ALA A 42 7.55 18.52 -0.47
C ALA A 42 6.41 17.57 -0.86
N THR A 43 6.73 16.35 -1.32
CA THR A 43 5.72 15.32 -1.52
C THR A 43 5.41 14.65 -0.19
N ASP A 44 4.21 14.92 0.36
CA ASP A 44 3.61 14.21 1.51
C ASP A 44 3.36 12.72 1.18
N THR A 45 4.44 11.98 0.95
CA THR A 45 4.41 10.56 0.62
C THR A 45 4.30 9.79 1.92
N THR A 46 3.08 9.67 2.44
CA THR A 46 2.83 8.82 3.61
C THR A 46 2.94 7.35 3.18
N PRO A 47 3.92 6.58 3.71
CA PRO A 47 4.03 5.17 3.39
C PRO A 47 2.79 4.41 3.88
N LYS A 48 2.27 3.49 3.07
CA LYS A 48 1.15 2.61 3.46
C LYS A 48 1.61 1.72 4.62
N LEU A 49 1.07 1.97 5.82
CA LEU A 49 1.48 1.28 7.04
C LEU A 49 0.89 -0.13 7.10
N GLY A 50 1.74 -1.12 7.42
CA GLY A 50 1.30 -2.48 7.72
C GLY A 50 0.59 -2.57 9.08
N LEU A 51 -0.07 -3.70 9.35
CA LEU A 51 -0.89 -3.95 10.55
C LEU A 51 -0.13 -3.69 11.88
N ASP A 52 1.17 -3.93 11.92
CA ASP A 52 2.02 -3.71 13.11
C ASP A 52 2.22 -2.22 13.44
N LEU A 53 2.05 -1.35 12.45
CA LEU A 53 2.23 0.11 12.59
C LEU A 53 0.91 0.89 12.60
N ALA A 54 -0.16 0.35 11.97
CA ALA A 54 -1.49 0.97 11.93
C ALA A 54 -2.39 0.53 13.10
N GLY A 55 -2.07 -0.59 13.76
CA GLY A 55 -2.99 -1.25 14.69
C GLY A 55 -4.19 -1.86 13.97
N GLY A 56 -4.79 -2.90 14.56
CA GLY A 56 -5.97 -3.56 13.97
C GLY A 56 -6.24 -4.95 14.53
N THR A 57 -6.99 -5.76 13.76
CA THR A 57 -7.37 -7.14 14.14
C THR A 57 -7.13 -8.09 12.99
N SER A 58 -6.51 -9.24 13.28
CA SER A 58 -6.37 -10.34 12.32
C SER A 58 -6.99 -11.59 12.91
N VAL A 59 -7.88 -12.24 12.16
CA VAL A 59 -8.49 -13.51 12.54
C VAL A 59 -8.51 -14.48 11.37
N ILE A 60 -8.42 -15.76 11.71
CA ILE A 60 -8.52 -16.86 10.75
C ILE A 60 -9.81 -17.60 11.06
N LEU A 61 -10.72 -17.62 10.09
CA LEU A 61 -11.98 -18.34 10.16
C LEU A 61 -11.83 -19.66 9.43
N LYS A 62 -12.25 -20.76 10.05
CA LYS A 62 -12.26 -22.09 9.45
C LYS A 62 -13.69 -22.41 9.02
N ALA A 63 -13.87 -22.75 7.75
CA ALA A 63 -15.17 -23.19 7.26
C ALA A 63 -15.44 -24.65 7.64
N PRO A 64 -16.70 -25.07 7.70
CA PRO A 64 -17.07 -26.48 7.92
C PRO A 64 -16.49 -27.39 6.84
N ASP A 65 -16.29 -28.67 7.19
CA ASP A 65 -15.78 -29.66 6.23
C ASP A 65 -16.79 -29.89 5.10
N GLY A 66 -16.29 -30.01 3.86
CA GLY A 66 -17.12 -30.17 2.67
C GLY A 66 -17.64 -28.87 2.04
N THR A 67 -17.21 -27.70 2.53
CA THR A 67 -17.55 -26.40 1.93
C THR A 67 -16.91 -26.27 0.53
N SER A 68 -17.69 -25.89 -0.49
CA SER A 68 -17.18 -25.66 -1.84
C SER A 68 -16.39 -24.35 -1.94
N SER A 69 -15.46 -24.25 -2.90
CA SER A 69 -14.72 -23.01 -3.15
C SER A 69 -15.64 -21.82 -3.47
N GLU A 70 -16.69 -22.06 -4.23
CA GLU A 70 -17.70 -21.04 -4.57
C GLU A 70 -18.41 -20.49 -3.30
N SER A 71 -18.70 -21.37 -2.34
CA SER A 71 -19.29 -20.96 -1.05
C SER A 71 -18.31 -20.13 -0.22
N LEU A 72 -17.01 -20.45 -0.27
CA LEU A 72 -15.96 -19.66 0.38
C LEU A 72 -15.85 -18.27 -0.24
N ASP A 73 -15.85 -18.17 -1.57
CA ASP A 73 -15.81 -16.89 -2.29
C ASP A 73 -17.06 -16.05 -2.01
N GLN A 74 -18.23 -16.69 -1.94
CA GLN A 74 -19.46 -16.01 -1.53
C GLN A 74 -19.36 -15.52 -0.09
N ALA A 75 -18.84 -16.33 0.84
CA ALA A 75 -18.66 -15.93 2.22
C ALA A 75 -17.71 -14.73 2.34
N VAL A 76 -16.60 -14.70 1.60
CA VAL A 76 -15.68 -13.55 1.51
C VAL A 76 -16.42 -12.28 1.09
N ASN A 77 -17.23 -12.37 0.03
CA ASN A 77 -18.01 -11.23 -0.47
C ASN A 77 -19.05 -10.73 0.54
N VAL A 78 -19.72 -11.64 1.25
CA VAL A 78 -20.69 -11.28 2.31
C VAL A 78 -19.98 -10.60 3.48
N MET A 79 -18.88 -11.17 3.98
CA MET A 79 -18.11 -10.59 5.08
C MET A 79 -17.59 -9.19 4.73
N ARG A 80 -17.09 -9.00 3.49
CA ARG A 80 -16.65 -7.68 3.01
C ARG A 80 -17.75 -6.64 3.10
N LYS A 81 -18.92 -6.94 2.52
CA LYS A 81 -20.08 -6.02 2.53
C LYS A 81 -20.52 -5.67 3.95
N ARG A 82 -20.50 -6.62 4.87
CA ARG A 82 -20.88 -6.38 6.27
C ARG A 82 -19.91 -5.45 6.98
N ILE A 83 -18.60 -5.64 6.79
CA ILE A 83 -17.59 -4.77 7.38
C ILE A 83 -17.66 -3.35 6.79
N GLU A 84 -17.82 -3.25 5.46
CA GLU A 84 -18.02 -1.95 4.79
C GLU A 84 -19.26 -1.22 5.33
N ALA A 85 -20.35 -1.95 5.60
CA ALA A 85 -21.56 -1.38 6.18
C ALA A 85 -21.39 -0.86 7.61
N LEU A 86 -20.36 -1.29 8.35
CA LEU A 86 -20.04 -0.75 9.68
C LEU A 86 -19.37 0.62 9.63
N GLY A 87 -18.84 1.05 8.47
CA GLY A 87 -18.25 2.39 8.26
C GLY A 87 -16.93 2.68 8.98
N ASN A 88 -16.52 1.85 9.94
CA ASN A 88 -15.36 2.10 10.81
C ASN A 88 -14.05 1.44 10.33
N VAL A 89 -14.07 0.73 9.20
CA VAL A 89 -12.91 0.03 8.65
C VAL A 89 -12.72 0.43 7.19
N GLN A 90 -11.60 1.10 6.90
CA GLN A 90 -11.22 1.41 5.53
C GLN A 90 -10.33 0.28 5.01
N GLU A 91 -10.69 -0.29 3.86
CA GLU A 91 -9.91 -1.32 3.14
C GLU A 91 -9.69 -2.66 3.91
N PRO A 92 -10.77 -3.40 4.28
CA PRO A 92 -10.61 -4.72 4.88
C PRO A 92 -10.01 -5.72 3.89
N VAL A 93 -8.99 -6.47 4.32
CA VAL A 93 -8.39 -7.55 3.53
C VAL A 93 -9.02 -8.87 3.95
N ILE A 94 -9.84 -9.44 3.07
CA ILE A 94 -10.55 -10.71 3.29
C ILE A 94 -10.25 -11.64 2.12
N GLN A 95 -9.62 -12.77 2.43
CA GLN A 95 -9.15 -13.71 1.41
C GLN A 95 -9.22 -15.15 1.88
N VAL A 96 -9.50 -16.06 0.95
CA VAL A 96 -9.39 -17.50 1.19
C VAL A 96 -7.92 -17.89 1.32
N ALA A 97 -7.59 -18.71 2.31
CA ALA A 97 -6.27 -19.24 2.57
C ALA A 97 -6.29 -20.77 2.64
N GLY A 98 -5.52 -21.42 1.77
CA GLY A 98 -5.53 -22.87 1.64
C GLY A 98 -6.87 -23.38 1.08
N SER A 99 -7.35 -24.50 1.61
CA SER A 99 -8.57 -25.16 1.11
C SER A 99 -9.85 -24.79 1.87
N ASN A 100 -9.75 -24.35 3.13
CA ASN A 100 -10.94 -24.19 3.99
C ASN A 100 -10.81 -23.10 5.06
N ASN A 101 -9.87 -22.17 4.91
CA ASN A 101 -9.70 -21.06 5.85
C ASN A 101 -9.92 -19.73 5.14
N ILE A 102 -10.39 -18.72 5.87
CA ILE A 102 -10.52 -17.35 5.41
C ILE A 102 -9.76 -16.46 6.39
N ILE A 103 -8.81 -15.69 5.86
CA ILE A 103 -8.05 -14.70 6.63
C ILE A 103 -8.77 -13.36 6.50
N VAL A 104 -9.04 -12.75 7.65
CA VAL A 104 -9.69 -11.44 7.77
C VAL A 104 -8.73 -10.51 8.50
N GLN A 105 -8.34 -9.42 7.85
CA GLN A 105 -7.49 -8.38 8.43
C GLN A 105 -8.21 -7.04 8.35
N LEU A 106 -8.36 -6.41 9.52
CA LEU A 106 -9.10 -5.17 9.72
C LEU A 106 -8.15 -4.11 10.28
N PRO A 107 -7.48 -3.34 9.42
CA PRO A 107 -6.61 -2.26 9.85
C PRO A 107 -7.45 -1.10 10.42
N GLY A 108 -6.98 -0.48 11.51
CA GLY A 108 -7.61 0.73 12.06
C GLY A 108 -9.01 0.54 12.68
N VAL A 109 -9.46 -0.70 12.90
CA VAL A 109 -10.78 -0.97 13.50
C VAL A 109 -10.86 -0.44 14.93
N THR A 110 -11.81 0.45 15.19
CA THR A 110 -12.03 1.04 16.53
C THR A 110 -12.79 0.10 17.48
N ASP A 111 -13.75 -0.64 16.94
CA ASP A 111 -14.62 -1.56 17.68
C ASP A 111 -14.40 -2.99 17.16
N ARG A 112 -13.47 -3.70 17.81
CA ARG A 112 -13.06 -5.04 17.42
C ARG A 112 -14.21 -6.04 17.63
N GLU A 113 -14.91 -5.98 18.76
CA GLU A 113 -16.00 -6.90 19.06
C GLU A 113 -17.11 -6.83 18.02
N ARG A 114 -17.58 -5.63 17.65
CA ARG A 114 -18.62 -5.48 16.63
C ARG A 114 -18.19 -6.00 15.26
N ALA A 115 -16.94 -5.76 14.88
CA ALA A 115 -16.43 -6.25 13.61
C ALA A 115 -16.33 -7.79 13.58
N LEU A 116 -15.93 -8.39 14.70
CA LEU A 116 -15.91 -9.85 14.87
C LEU A 116 -17.33 -10.44 14.86
N GLU A 117 -18.29 -9.78 15.49
CA GLU A 117 -19.71 -10.19 15.46
C GLU A 117 -20.29 -10.14 14.05
N ALA A 118 -19.96 -9.10 13.27
CA ALA A 118 -20.43 -8.94 11.90
C ALA A 118 -19.93 -10.06 10.96
N ILE A 119 -18.69 -10.55 11.15
CA ILE A 119 -18.15 -11.66 10.34
C ILE A 119 -18.48 -13.04 10.91
N GLY A 120 -18.71 -13.17 12.21
CA GLY A 120 -19.00 -14.42 12.90
C GLY A 120 -20.49 -14.79 12.94
N SER A 121 -21.39 -13.84 12.71
CA SER A 121 -22.85 -14.08 12.77
C SER A 121 -23.38 -14.77 11.51
N THR A 122 -24.16 -15.84 11.69
CA THR A 122 -24.90 -16.46 10.59
C THR A 122 -26.19 -15.66 10.34
N GLY A 123 -26.26 -14.97 9.22
CA GLY A 123 -27.41 -14.11 8.87
C GLY A 123 -28.51 -14.89 8.16
N GLN A 124 -29.19 -15.80 8.86
CA GLN A 124 -30.29 -16.56 8.28
C GLN A 124 -31.60 -15.76 8.33
N LEU A 125 -32.04 -15.27 7.16
CA LEU A 125 -33.33 -14.60 7.00
C LEU A 125 -34.35 -15.60 6.44
N SER A 126 -35.49 -15.75 7.12
CA SER A 126 -36.62 -16.52 6.60
C SER A 126 -37.91 -15.72 6.71
N PHE A 127 -38.73 -15.78 5.66
CA PHE A 127 -40.06 -15.19 5.66
C PHE A 127 -41.06 -16.29 5.98
N ARG A 128 -41.92 -16.06 6.97
CA ARG A 128 -43.01 -16.97 7.32
C ARG A 128 -44.35 -16.24 7.20
N PRO A 129 -45.38 -16.91 6.64
CA PRO A 129 -46.72 -16.35 6.65
C PRO A 129 -47.20 -16.20 8.09
N VAL A 130 -47.92 -15.11 8.37
CA VAL A 130 -48.59 -14.90 9.66
C VAL A 130 -49.77 -15.86 9.74
N ALA A 131 -49.83 -16.66 10.81
CA ALA A 131 -50.98 -17.52 11.06
C ALA A 131 -52.17 -16.63 11.44
N ASN A 132 -53.10 -16.44 10.49
CA ASN A 132 -54.41 -15.89 10.80
C ASN A 132 -55.25 -17.01 11.41
N ASP A 133 -55.31 -17.08 12.74
CA ASP A 133 -56.19 -17.99 13.49
C ASP A 133 -57.62 -17.43 13.56
N GLY A 134 -58.09 -16.89 12.44
CA GLY A 134 -59.35 -16.19 12.29
C GLY A 134 -60.28 -17.00 11.40
N ALA A 135 -61.21 -17.70 12.04
CA ALA A 135 -62.45 -18.13 11.42
C ALA A 135 -63.06 -16.98 10.61
N PHE A 136 -63.27 -17.24 9.32
CA PHE A 136 -64.24 -16.53 8.49
C PHE A 136 -65.28 -17.56 8.03
#